data_AF-A0A350YVV0-F1
#
_entry.id   AF-A0A350YVV0-F1
#
_cell.length_a   1.000
_cell.length_b   1.000
_cell.length_c   1.000
_cell.angle_alpha   90.00
_cell.angle_beta   90.00
_cell.angle_gamma   90.00
#
_symmetry.space_group_name_H-M   'P 1'
#
loop_
_entity.id
_entity.type
_entity.pdbx_description
1 polymer ?
#
loop_
_entity_poly.entity_id
_entity_poly.type
_entity_poly.pdbx_seq_one_letter_code
_entity_poly.pdbx_strand_id
1 'polypeptide(L)'
;RSLLDEFTIARIANHPKGKDFQHNRQARWLSKHIDYTGNVSNQQAASFYFSHGVESIDPALKVSKDYKGKRLMSMKHCLKYQLGYCPRVTGSPLPSWHEPLFLKDGNAKFRVEFDCKVCLMNLYHI
;
A
#
# COMPACT_ATOMS: atom_id res chain seq x y z
N ARG A 1 8.54 -23.53 23.03
CA ARG A 1 7.44 -23.74 22.05
C ARG A 1 6.08 -23.65 22.75
N SER A 2 5.87 -24.30 23.90
CA SER A 2 4.66 -24.15 24.76
C SER A 2 4.20 -22.70 25.02
N LEU A 3 5.13 -21.79 25.31
CA LEU A 3 4.80 -20.38 25.56
C LEU A 3 4.14 -19.68 24.34
N LEU A 4 4.53 -20.02 23.11
CA LEU A 4 3.92 -19.45 21.90
C LEU A 4 2.50 -20.01 21.69
N ASP A 5 2.29 -21.28 22.03
CA ASP A 5 0.99 -21.93 21.95
C ASP A 5 0.03 -21.32 22.99
N GLU A 6 0.50 -21.12 24.23
CA GLU A 6 -0.24 -20.44 25.29
C GLU A 6 -0.65 -19.00 24.89
N PHE A 7 0.28 -18.22 24.32
CA PHE A 7 -0.05 -16.89 23.80
C PHE A 7 -1.05 -16.93 22.65
N THR A 8 -0.96 -17.94 21.79
CA THR A 8 -1.90 -18.10 20.66
C THR A 8 -3.31 -18.40 21.17
N ILE A 9 -3.44 -19.30 22.15
CA ILE A 9 -4.71 -19.63 22.81
C ILE A 9 -5.29 -18.37 23.48
N ALA A 10 -4.47 -17.66 24.27
CA ALA A 10 -4.90 -16.44 24.96
C ALA A 10 -5.34 -15.36 23.95
N ARG A 11 -4.62 -15.20 22.83
CA ARG A 11 -4.98 -14.25 21.78
C ARG A 11 -6.31 -14.59 21.10
N ILE A 12 -6.56 -15.87 20.81
CA ILE A 12 -7.82 -16.32 20.20
C ILE A 12 -8.98 -16.11 21.18
N ALA A 13 -8.81 -16.50 22.44
CA ALA A 13 -9.83 -16.35 23.47
C ALA A 13 -10.20 -14.88 23.73
N ASN A 14 -9.21 -13.98 23.69
CA ASN A 14 -9.39 -12.55 23.93
C ASN A 14 -9.57 -11.74 22.64
N HIS A 15 -9.68 -12.36 21.47
CA HIS A 15 -9.86 -11.62 20.22
C HIS A 15 -11.24 -10.94 20.25
N PRO A 16 -11.31 -9.59 20.22
CA PRO A 16 -12.58 -8.90 20.27
C PRO A 16 -13.37 -9.26 19.02
N LYS A 17 -14.53 -9.90 19.22
CA LYS A 17 -15.44 -10.16 18.10
C LYS A 17 -15.93 -8.81 17.58
N GLY A 18 -15.74 -8.58 16.28
CA GLY A 18 -16.24 -7.38 15.60
C GLY A 18 -17.76 -7.29 15.71
N LYS A 19 -18.29 -6.07 15.55
CA LYS A 19 -19.74 -5.89 15.38
C LYS A 19 -20.15 -6.43 14.01
N ASP A 20 -21.32 -7.06 13.96
CA ASP A 20 -21.94 -7.41 12.69
C ASP A 20 -22.40 -6.12 12.00
N PHE A 21 -21.86 -5.85 10.82
CA PHE A 21 -22.31 -4.76 9.96
C PHE A 21 -23.33 -5.29 8.96
N GLN A 22 -24.54 -4.72 8.96
CA GLN A 22 -25.51 -5.01 7.93
C GLN A 22 -25.13 -4.29 6.64
N HIS A 23 -25.06 -5.05 5.54
CA HIS A 23 -24.73 -4.51 4.24
C HIS A 23 -25.87 -3.65 3.69
N ASN A 24 -25.63 -2.34 3.54
CA ASN A 24 -26.56 -1.43 2.86
C ASN A 24 -26.44 -1.56 1.34
N ARG A 25 -27.39 -2.26 0.71
CA ARG A 25 -27.43 -2.47 -0.76
C ARG A 25 -27.78 -1.22 -1.56
N GLN A 26 -28.33 -0.19 -0.92
CA GLN A 26 -28.70 1.07 -1.58
C GLN A 26 -27.54 2.06 -1.64
N ALA A 27 -26.47 1.82 -0.86
CA ALA A 27 -25.28 2.66 -0.90
C ALA A 27 -24.70 2.69 -2.31
N ARG A 28 -24.14 3.84 -2.70
CA ARG A 28 -23.48 4.03 -3.99
C ARG A 28 -22.04 4.41 -3.77
N TRP A 29 -21.15 3.87 -4.59
CA TRP A 29 -19.75 4.26 -4.57
C TRP A 29 -19.61 5.67 -5.14
N LEU A 30 -18.71 6.48 -4.57
CA LEU A 30 -18.55 7.88 -4.95
C LEU A 30 -18.00 8.04 -6.37
N SER A 31 -17.10 7.13 -6.78
CA SER A 31 -16.52 7.11 -8.12
C SER A 31 -17.20 6.09 -9.02
N LYS A 32 -17.24 6.39 -10.33
CA LYS A 32 -17.67 5.45 -11.37
C LYS A 32 -16.56 4.51 -11.83
N HIS A 33 -15.31 4.86 -11.56
CA HIS A 33 -14.14 4.06 -11.90
C HIS A 33 -13.31 3.76 -10.64
N ILE A 34 -12.90 2.51 -10.50
CA ILE A 34 -11.95 2.08 -9.47
C ILE A 34 -10.61 1.80 -10.16
N ASP A 35 -9.59 2.57 -9.82
CA ASP A 35 -8.25 2.32 -10.31
C ASP A 35 -7.60 1.12 -9.59
N TYR A 36 -6.38 0.77 -10.02
CA TYR A 36 -5.63 -0.36 -9.46
C TYR A 36 -5.34 -0.23 -7.96
N THR A 37 -5.43 0.98 -7.39
CA THR A 37 -5.22 1.23 -5.96
C THR A 37 -6.41 0.78 -5.10
N GLY A 38 -7.57 0.55 -5.72
CA GLY A 38 -8.75 -0.04 -5.07
C GLY A 38 -8.62 -1.53 -4.71
N ASN A 39 -7.51 -2.18 -5.09
CA ASN A 39 -7.16 -3.56 -4.72
C ASN A 39 -8.25 -4.62 -5.04
N VAL A 40 -9.05 -4.37 -6.09
CA VAL A 40 -10.03 -5.34 -6.60
C VAL A 40 -9.30 -6.50 -7.26
N SER A 41 -9.30 -7.65 -6.59
CA SER A 41 -8.41 -8.77 -6.93
C SER A 41 -9.11 -10.11 -7.11
N ASN A 42 -10.42 -10.14 -6.93
CA ASN A 42 -11.25 -11.31 -7.17
C ASN A 42 -12.62 -10.86 -7.68
N GLN A 43 -13.39 -11.82 -8.18
CA GLN A 43 -14.70 -11.58 -8.75
C GLN A 43 -15.71 -11.09 -7.71
N GLN A 44 -15.62 -11.56 -6.45
CA GLN A 44 -16.55 -11.16 -5.38
C GLN A 44 -16.44 -9.66 -5.08
N ALA A 45 -15.21 -9.14 -5.01
CA ALA A 45 -14.95 -7.72 -4.84
C ALA A 45 -15.46 -6.93 -6.04
N ALA A 46 -15.21 -7.39 -7.27
CA ALA A 46 -15.71 -6.73 -8.47
C ALA A 46 -17.24 -6.64 -8.48
N SER A 47 -17.94 -7.75 -8.21
CA SER A 47 -19.40 -7.78 -8.09
C SER A 47 -19.94 -6.83 -7.03
N PHE A 48 -19.25 -6.70 -5.90
CA PHE A 48 -19.59 -5.72 -4.87
C PHE A 48 -19.52 -4.30 -5.44
N TYR A 49 -18.42 -3.90 -6.08
CA TYR A 49 -18.31 -2.54 -6.63
C TYR A 49 -19.36 -2.25 -7.71
N PHE A 50 -19.60 -3.19 -8.63
CA PHE A 50 -20.63 -3.05 -9.66
C PHE A 50 -22.03 -2.91 -9.05
N SER A 51 -22.36 -3.65 -8.00
CA SER A 51 -23.67 -3.51 -7.34
C SER A 51 -23.87 -2.12 -6.70
N HIS A 52 -22.79 -1.41 -6.40
CA HIS A 52 -22.81 -0.04 -5.84
C HIS A 52 -22.64 1.04 -6.92
N GLY A 53 -22.78 0.71 -8.20
CA GLY A 53 -22.87 1.69 -9.28
C GLY A 53 -21.53 2.14 -9.89
N VAL A 54 -20.44 1.43 -9.59
CA VAL A 54 -19.19 1.50 -10.35
C VAL A 54 -19.43 0.92 -11.75
N GLU A 55 -18.78 1.48 -12.76
CA GLU A 55 -18.94 1.12 -14.18
C GLU A 55 -17.68 0.43 -14.72
N SER A 56 -16.49 0.77 -14.22
CA SER A 56 -15.23 0.17 -14.64
C SER A 56 -14.25 0.00 -13.49
N ILE A 57 -13.42 -1.04 -13.58
CA ILE A 57 -12.46 -1.42 -12.54
C ILE A 57 -11.15 -1.85 -13.20
N ASP A 58 -10.05 -1.23 -12.77
CA ASP A 58 -8.71 -1.70 -13.07
C ASP A 58 -8.32 -2.83 -12.10
N PRO A 59 -7.73 -3.94 -12.58
CA PRO A 59 -7.29 -5.01 -11.70
C PRO A 59 -6.26 -4.54 -10.68
N ALA A 60 -6.33 -5.08 -9.46
CA ALA A 60 -5.29 -4.88 -8.45
C ALA A 60 -3.90 -5.26 -8.99
N LEU A 61 -2.86 -4.55 -8.55
CA LEU A 61 -1.48 -4.80 -9.00
C LEU A 61 -1.04 -6.25 -8.82
N LYS A 62 -1.43 -6.90 -7.71
CA LYS A 62 -1.02 -8.29 -7.43
C LYS A 62 -1.55 -9.33 -8.43
N VAL A 63 -2.63 -9.01 -9.16
CA VAL A 63 -3.18 -9.87 -10.22
C VAL A 63 -2.89 -9.30 -11.62
N SER A 64 -2.26 -8.13 -11.69
CA SER A 64 -1.82 -7.51 -12.94
C SER A 64 -0.43 -7.98 -13.32
N LYS A 65 -0.15 -8.00 -14.63
CA LYS A 65 1.21 -8.22 -15.17
C LYS A 65 1.87 -6.91 -15.62
N ASP A 66 1.13 -5.82 -15.62
CA ASP A 66 1.60 -4.52 -16.06
C ASP A 66 1.83 -3.60 -14.86
N TYR A 67 3.10 -3.44 -14.52
CA TYR A 67 3.59 -2.57 -13.46
C TYR A 67 4.17 -1.25 -13.99
N LYS A 68 4.18 -1.05 -15.31
CA LYS A 68 4.91 0.05 -15.93
C LYS A 68 4.31 1.39 -15.49
N GLY A 69 5.13 2.21 -14.83
CA GLY A 69 4.71 3.52 -14.33
C GLY A 69 3.72 3.47 -13.16
N LYS A 70 3.35 2.30 -12.64
CA LYS A 70 2.43 2.17 -11.51
C LYS A 70 3.18 2.17 -10.19
N ARG A 71 2.62 2.87 -9.21
CA ARG A 71 3.17 2.94 -7.86
C ARG A 71 2.83 1.66 -7.11
N LEU A 72 3.85 0.93 -6.67
CA LEU A 72 3.67 -0.31 -5.92
C LEU A 72 3.34 -0.04 -4.45
N MET A 73 4.05 0.90 -3.84
CA MET A 73 3.94 1.20 -2.42
C MET A 73 4.09 2.70 -2.19
N SER A 74 3.31 3.20 -1.23
CA SER A 74 3.51 4.49 -0.57
C SER A 74 3.72 4.22 0.90
N MET A 75 4.78 4.78 1.47
CA MET A 75 5.12 4.55 2.87
C MET A 75 5.60 5.81 3.56
N LYS A 76 5.39 5.85 4.88
CA LYS A 76 5.93 6.89 5.77
C LYS A 76 7.38 6.63 6.16
N HIS A 77 7.81 5.38 6.11
CA HIS A 77 9.23 5.03 6.21
C HIS A 77 10.00 5.75 5.09
N CYS A 78 11.13 6.39 5.44
CA CYS A 78 11.87 7.23 4.51
C CYS A 78 13.37 6.98 4.65
N LEU A 79 13.99 6.50 3.58
CA LEU A 79 15.43 6.20 3.56
C LEU A 79 16.28 7.46 3.76
N LYS A 80 15.87 8.61 3.22
CA LYS A 80 16.56 9.89 3.51
C LYS A 80 16.59 10.18 5.01
N TYR A 81 15.48 9.97 5.70
CA TYR A 81 15.42 10.17 7.16
C TYR A 81 16.30 9.18 7.90
N GLN A 82 16.20 7.89 7.58
CA GLN A 82 17.01 6.85 8.21
C GLN A 82 18.51 7.06 8.00
N LEU A 83 18.92 7.59 6.85
CA LEU A 83 20.31 7.87 6.53
C LEU A 83 20.79 9.27 6.97
N GLY A 84 19.93 10.08 7.61
CA GLY A 84 20.30 11.42 8.10
C GLY A 84 20.30 12.54 7.04
N TYR A 85 19.77 12.30 5.84
CA TYR A 85 19.69 13.26 4.73
C TYR A 85 18.29 13.85 4.52
N CYS A 86 17.44 13.86 5.55
CA CYS A 86 16.08 14.40 5.42
C CYS A 86 16.11 15.93 5.41
N PRO A 87 15.68 16.61 4.33
CA PRO A 87 15.75 18.07 4.24
C PRO A 87 14.82 18.79 5.24
N ARG A 88 13.91 18.06 5.90
CA ARG A 88 13.05 18.60 6.96
C ARG A 88 13.74 18.67 8.33
N VAL A 89 14.87 17.99 8.51
CA VAL A 89 15.63 18.00 9.76
C VAL A 89 16.72 19.05 9.65
N THR A 90 16.70 20.04 10.54
CA THR A 90 17.69 21.13 10.58
C THR A 90 19.10 20.59 10.70
N GLY A 91 20.02 21.11 9.88
CA GLY A 91 21.42 20.70 9.87
C GLY A 91 21.71 19.40 9.11
N SER A 92 20.72 18.83 8.41
CA SER A 92 20.97 17.65 7.57
C SER A 92 21.96 17.98 6.46
N PRO A 93 23.03 17.18 6.28
CA PRO A 93 23.98 17.39 5.20
C PRO A 93 23.33 17.17 3.84
N LEU A 94 23.91 17.75 2.80
CA LEU A 94 23.56 17.37 1.43
C LEU A 94 24.13 15.98 1.15
N PRO A 95 23.34 15.08 0.53
CA PRO A 95 23.86 13.79 0.12
C PRO A 95 24.90 13.94 -0.99
N SER A 96 25.90 13.05 -1.00
CA SER A 96 26.88 12.95 -2.09
C SER A 96 26.36 12.17 -3.30
N TRP A 97 25.16 11.60 -3.20
CA TRP A 97 24.50 10.84 -4.26
C TRP A 97 23.42 11.67 -4.96
N HIS A 98 23.04 11.24 -6.16
CA HIS A 98 21.99 11.86 -6.96
C HIS A 98 20.76 10.97 -7.06
N GLU A 99 19.59 11.59 -7.19
CA GLU A 99 18.33 10.91 -7.46
C GLU A 99 18.10 10.69 -8.96
N PRO A 100 17.35 9.65 -9.36
CA PRO A 100 16.61 8.72 -8.49
C PRO A 100 17.48 7.64 -7.82
N LEU A 101 17.08 7.24 -6.61
CA LEU A 101 17.64 6.07 -5.93
C LEU A 101 16.90 4.80 -6.35
N PHE A 102 17.55 3.65 -6.22
CA PHE A 102 16.98 2.36 -6.57
C PHE A 102 17.21 1.33 -5.47
N LEU A 103 16.16 0.56 -5.14
CA LEU A 103 16.27 -0.66 -4.36
C LEU A 103 16.44 -1.84 -5.29
N LYS A 104 17.30 -2.79 -4.90
CA LYS A 104 17.52 -4.03 -5.64
C LYS A 104 17.25 -5.21 -4.72
N ASP A 105 16.41 -6.13 -5.16
CA ASP A 105 16.13 -7.39 -4.49
C ASP A 105 16.23 -8.53 -5.51
N GLY A 106 17.34 -9.26 -5.49
CA GLY A 106 17.69 -10.21 -6.54
C GLY A 106 17.71 -9.56 -7.93
N ASN A 107 16.78 -10.01 -8.79
CA ASN A 107 16.59 -9.48 -10.15
C ASN A 107 15.61 -8.30 -10.23
N ALA A 108 14.86 -8.03 -9.16
CA ALA A 108 13.92 -6.93 -9.12
C ALA A 108 14.63 -5.61 -8.82
N LYS A 109 14.23 -4.54 -9.52
CA LYS A 109 14.74 -3.19 -9.31
C LYS A 109 13.57 -2.22 -9.16
N PHE A 110 13.60 -1.43 -8.11
CA PHE A 110 12.54 -0.49 -7.78
C PHE A 110 13.09 0.94 -7.74
N ARG A 111 12.46 1.85 -8.48
CA ARG A 111 12.74 3.29 -8.36
C ARG A 111 12.14 3.80 -7.07
N VAL A 112 12.95 4.49 -6.28
CA VAL A 112 12.52 5.21 -5.09
C VAL A 112 12.27 6.66 -5.44
N GLU A 113 11.17 7.19 -4.94
CA GLU A 113 10.79 8.60 -5.10
C GLU A 113 10.42 9.18 -3.74
N PHE A 114 10.94 10.37 -3.43
CA PHE A 114 10.70 11.05 -2.16
C PHE A 114 9.82 12.28 -2.37
N ASP A 115 8.62 12.26 -1.80
CA ASP A 115 7.84 13.48 -1.62
C ASP A 115 8.10 14.03 -0.21
N CYS A 116 9.12 14.88 -0.12
CA CYS A 116 9.50 15.50 1.15
C CYS A 116 8.44 16.49 1.65
N LYS A 117 7.54 17.02 0.79
CA LYS A 117 6.51 17.99 1.21
C LYS A 117 5.45 17.32 2.06
N VAL A 118 4.97 16.14 1.66
CA VAL A 118 3.96 15.37 2.41
C VAL A 118 4.57 14.21 3.23
N CYS A 119 5.90 14.13 3.28
CA CYS A 119 6.65 13.11 3.99
C CYS A 119 6.26 11.69 3.58
N LEU A 120 6.42 11.38 2.30
CA LEU A 120 6.17 10.06 1.72
C LEU A 120 7.37 9.58 0.90
N MET A 121 7.56 8.27 0.91
CA MET A 121 8.44 7.56 -0.01
C MET A 121 7.59 6.61 -0.86
N ASN A 122 7.76 6.67 -2.17
CA ASN A 122 7.05 5.83 -3.13
C ASN A 122 8.03 4.87 -3.82
N LEU A 123 7.53 3.69 -4.17
CA LEU A 123 8.26 2.69 -4.95
C LEU A 123 7.56 2.40 -6.27
N TYR A 124 8.34 2.31 -7.35
CA TYR A 124 7.87 1.97 -8.69
C TYR A 124 8.70 0.81 -9.24
N HIS A 125 8.05 -0.17 -9.88
CA HIS A 125 8.75 -1.22 -10.63
C HIS A 125 9.36 -0.64 -11.90
N ILE A 126 10.53 -1.14 -12.30
CA ILE A 126 11.21 -0.79 -13.55
C ILE A 126 11.30 -2.02 -14.44
#